data_AF-A0A0W0U730-F1
#
_entry.id   AF-A0A0W0U730-F1
#
_cell.length_a   1.000
_cell.length_b   1.000
_cell.length_c   1.000
_cell.angle_alpha   90.00
_cell.angle_beta   90.00
_cell.angle_gamma   90.00
#
_symmetry.space_group_name_H-M   'P 1'
#
loop_
_entity.id
_entity.type
_entity.pdbx_description
1 polymer ?
#
loop_
_entity_poly.entity_id
_entity_poly.type
_entity_poly.pdbx_seq_one_letter_code
_entity_poly.pdbx_strand_id
1 'polypeptide(L)' 'MSVKTTAWAVLALATVLSGCSKYASNGEALYLSARNGPNLVVPSPLSSVGVSHYHDLPDVPNPAPVNLAPPGSNERDVE' A
#
# COMPACT_ATOMS: atom_id res chain seq x y z
N MET A 1 7.17 -46.16 -3.43
CA MET A 1 7.60 -44.76 -3.20
C MET A 1 7.47 -44.48 -1.70
N SER A 2 8.51 -43.94 -1.08
CA SER A 2 8.60 -43.81 0.38
C SER A 2 7.77 -42.61 0.87
N VAL A 3 7.06 -42.75 1.99
CA VAL A 3 6.26 -41.66 2.60
C VAL A 3 7.12 -40.42 2.88
N LYS A 4 8.42 -40.62 3.12
CA LYS A 4 9.38 -39.54 3.24
C LYS A 4 9.45 -38.72 1.94
N THR A 5 9.66 -39.35 0.78
CA THR A 5 9.78 -38.65 -0.51
C THR A 5 8.54 -37.84 -0.89
N THR A 6 7.34 -38.30 -0.51
CA THR A 6 6.10 -37.54 -0.74
C THR A 6 5.97 -36.34 0.19
N ALA A 7 6.41 -36.43 1.45
CA ALA A 7 6.39 -35.31 2.38
C ALA A 7 7.32 -34.16 1.96
N TRP A 8 8.52 -34.49 1.47
CA TRP A 8 9.44 -33.47 0.93
C TRP A 8 8.87 -32.78 -0.31
N ALA A 9 8.19 -33.53 -1.20
CA ALA A 9 7.55 -32.96 -2.38
C ALA A 9 6.38 -32.02 -2.03
N VAL A 10 5.56 -32.38 -1.04
CA VAL A 10 4.47 -31.52 -0.54
C VAL A 10 5.01 -30.27 0.13
N LEU A 11 6.08 -30.38 0.92
CA LEU A 11 6.70 -29.23 1.58
C LEU A 11 7.32 -28.27 0.56
N ALA A 12 8.02 -28.79 -0.45
CA ALA A 12 8.56 -27.98 -1.53
C ALA A 12 7.45 -27.24 -2.30
N LEU A 13 6.36 -27.93 -2.63
CA LEU A 13 5.21 -27.33 -3.31
C LEU A 13 4.56 -26.22 -2.47
N ALA A 14 4.38 -26.44 -1.16
CA ALA A 14 3.83 -25.43 -0.25
C ALA A 14 4.70 -24.17 -0.15
N THR A 15 6.04 -24.31 -0.20
CA THR A 15 6.96 -23.16 -0.18
C THR A 15 6.98 -22.38 -1.49
N VAL A 16 6.78 -23.04 -2.63
CA VAL A 16 6.68 -22.36 -3.93
C VAL A 16 5.35 -21.59 -4.04
N LEU A 17 4.25 -22.17 -3.56
CA LEU A 17 2.93 -21.52 -3.60
C LEU A 17 2.81 -20.31 -2.65
N SER A 18 3.55 -20.28 -1.54
CA SER A 18 3.52 -19.15 -0.59
C SER A 18 4.28 -17.91 -1.06
N GLY A 19 5.10 -18.03 -2.12
CA GLY A 19 5.87 -16.91 -2.69
C GLY A 19 5.07 -15.95 -3.57
N CYS A 20 3.91 -16.36 -4.09
CA CYS A 20 3.15 -15.57 -5.08
C CYS A 20 2.22 -14.51 -4.48
N SER A 21 2.07 -14.41 -3.16
CA SER A 21 1.14 -13.47 -2.51
C SER A 21 1.77 -12.12 -2.13
N LYS A 22 3.08 -11.95 -2.29
CA LYS A 22 3.82 -10.76 -1.82
C LYS A 22 3.89 -9.61 -2.84
N TYR A 23 3.46 -9.81 -4.08
CA TYR A 23 3.70 -8.88 -5.20
C TYR A 23 2.40 -8.27 -5.78
N ALA A 24 1.51 -7.81 -4.90
CA ALA A 24 0.28 -7.10 -5.33
C ALA A 24 -0.08 -5.90 -4.43
N SER A 25 0.88 -5.33 -3.71
CA SER A 25 0.68 -4.06 -3.00
C SER A 25 1.49 -2.98 -3.67
N ASN A 26 0.82 -1.93 -4.15
CA ASN A 26 1.43 -0.77 -4.82
C ASN A 26 2.21 0.14 -3.85
N GLY A 27 2.76 -0.41 -2.76
CA GLY A 27 3.32 0.39 -1.66
C GLY A 27 2.25 1.12 -0.84
N GLU A 28 0.98 0.75 -0.96
CA GLU A 28 -0.15 1.39 -0.28
C GLU A 28 0.04 1.48 1.24
N ALA A 29 0.54 0.42 1.87
CA ALA A 29 0.80 0.42 3.30
C ALA A 29 1.83 1.49 3.72
N LEU A 30 2.85 1.74 2.89
CA LEU A 30 3.84 2.79 3.15
C LEU A 30 3.20 4.17 2.99
N TYR A 31 2.42 4.37 1.91
CA TYR A 31 1.70 5.62 1.67
C TYR A 31 0.72 5.96 2.80
N LEU A 32 -0.12 5.00 3.22
CA LEU A 32 -1.11 5.21 4.29
C LEU A 32 -0.49 5.41 5.68
N SER A 33 0.74 4.92 5.89
CA SER A 33 1.46 5.12 7.15
C SER A 33 2.24 6.44 7.22
N ALA A 34 2.41 7.13 6.08
CA ALA A 34 3.16 8.37 6.02
C ALA A 34 2.47 9.49 6.81
N ARG A 35 3.27 10.35 7.45
CA ARG A 35 2.81 11.47 8.24
C ARG A 35 3.64 12.70 7.92
N ASN A 36 3.04 13.88 8.10
CA ASN A 36 3.79 15.13 8.05
C ASN A 36 4.88 15.14 9.14
N GLY A 37 6.03 15.69 8.76
CA GLY A 37 7.11 15.96 9.70
C GLY A 37 6.75 17.07 10.69
N PRO A 38 7.67 17.40 11.61
CA PRO A 38 7.49 18.54 12.50
C PRO A 38 7.35 19.84 11.70
N ASN A 39 6.51 20.75 12.21
CA ASN A 39 6.32 22.07 11.61
C ASN A 39 7.63 22.87 11.61
N LEU A 40 7.86 23.61 10.51
CA LEU A 40 9.01 24.49 10.37
C LEU A 40 8.92 25.65 11.38
N VAL A 41 9.94 25.78 12.22
CA VAL A 41 10.09 26.93 13.12
C VAL A 41 10.86 28.02 12.38
N VAL A 42 10.17 29.09 12.03
CA VAL A 42 10.78 30.24 11.35
C VAL A 42 11.25 31.26 12.40
N PRO A 43 12.56 31.51 12.52
CA PRO A 43 13.09 32.46 13.50
C PRO A 43 12.84 33.91 13.08
N SER A 44 12.66 34.82 14.04
CA SER A 44 12.55 36.26 13.76
C SER A 44 13.82 36.80 13.09
N PRO A 45 13.74 37.76 12.14
CA PRO A 45 12.54 38.47 11.66
C PRO A 45 11.85 37.78 10.46
N LEU A 46 12.24 36.54 10.13
CA LEU A 46 11.68 35.82 8.99
C LEU A 46 10.21 35.44 9.26
N SER A 47 9.42 35.36 8.18
CA SER A 47 8.00 35.03 8.24
C SER A 47 7.71 33.75 7.48
N SER A 48 6.78 32.95 8.00
CA SER A 48 6.31 31.71 7.37
C SER A 48 5.33 31.95 6.21
N VAL A 49 4.91 33.19 5.95
CA VAL A 49 3.88 33.53 4.94
C VAL A 49 4.23 33.07 3.52
N GLY A 50 5.51 32.84 3.20
CA GLY A 50 5.96 32.34 1.90
C GLY A 50 6.32 30.85 1.86
N VAL A 51 6.15 30.11 2.96
CA VAL A 51 6.47 28.69 3.01
C VAL A 51 5.37 27.90 2.30
N SER A 52 5.74 27.15 1.27
CA SER A 52 4.80 26.31 0.53
C SER A 52 4.40 25.08 1.34
N HIS A 53 3.10 24.84 1.43
CA HIS A 53 2.51 23.65 2.05
C HIS A 53 2.24 22.53 1.03
N TYR A 54 2.85 22.60 -0.17
CA TYR A 54 2.65 21.59 -1.23
C TYR A 54 3.07 20.17 -0.80
N HIS A 55 3.99 20.07 0.16
CA HIS A 55 4.47 18.79 0.67
C HIS A 55 3.70 18.30 1.90
N ASP A 56 2.73 19.07 2.38
CA ASP A 56 1.92 18.66 3.50
C ASP A 56 0.91 17.62 3.03
N LEU A 57 1.03 16.43 3.59
CA LEU A 57 0.06 15.36 3.46
C LEU A 57 -1.29 15.86 4.01
N PRO A 58 -2.40 15.63 3.31
CA PRO A 58 -3.71 15.96 3.81
C PRO A 58 -4.03 15.14 5.07
N ASP A 59 -4.78 15.71 6.00
CA ASP A 59 -5.36 14.94 7.10
C ASP A 59 -6.38 13.95 6.54
N VAL A 60 -6.04 12.66 6.53
CA VAL A 60 -6.93 11.60 6.06
C VAL A 60 -7.59 10.93 7.28
N PRO A 61 -8.84 11.26 7.62
CA PRO A 61 -9.50 10.73 8.81
C PRO A 61 -9.83 9.23 8.71
N ASN A 62 -9.82 8.64 7.50
CA ASN A 62 -9.98 7.21 7.31
C ASN A 62 -9.48 6.78 5.91
N PRO A 63 -8.59 5.79 5.77
CA PRO A 63 -8.27 5.23 4.46
C PRO A 63 -9.53 4.56 3.88
N ALA A 64 -10.12 5.19 2.87
CA ALA A 64 -11.22 4.59 2.14
C ALA A 64 -10.69 3.47 1.24
N PRO A 65 -11.34 2.29 1.19
CA PRO A 65 -10.96 1.26 0.24
C PRO A 65 -11.12 1.80 -1.19
N VAL A 66 -10.01 1.80 -1.95
CA VAL A 66 -10.00 2.26 -3.34
C VAL A 66 -10.24 1.09 -4.29
N ASN A 67 -11.18 1.25 -5.23
CA ASN A 67 -11.34 0.30 -6.32
C ASN A 67 -10.40 0.69 -7.47
N LEU A 68 -9.44 -0.17 -7.77
CA LEU A 68 -8.49 0.01 -8.88
C LEU A 68 -9.00 -0.58 -10.20
N ALA A 69 -10.18 -1.20 -10.20
CA ALA A 69 -10.75 -1.73 -11.43
C ALA A 69 -11.05 -0.59 -12.42
N PRO A 70 -10.94 -0.84 -13.74
CA PRO A 70 -11.29 0.13 -14.75
C PRO A 70 -12.72 0.66 -14.55
N PRO A 71 -12.94 1.97 -14.72
CA PRO A 71 -14.28 2.54 -14.59
C PRO A 71 -15.22 1.89 -15.62
N GLY A 72 -16.30 1.25 -15.13
CA GLY A 72 -17.29 0.54 -15.95
C GLY A 72 -17.27 -0.99 -15.85
N SER A 73 -16.33 -1.60 -15.10
CA SER A 73 -16.33 -3.05 -14.86
C SER A 73 -17.34 -3.51 -13.80
N ASN A 74 -18.24 -2.63 -13.37
CA ASN A 74 -19.34 -2.94 -12.47
C ASN A 74 -20.59 -3.32 -13.30
N GLU A 75 -20.77 -4.62 -13.51
CA GLU A 75 -22.06 -5.29 -13.73
C GLU A 75 -23.02 -4.59 -14.73
N ARG A 76 -22.77 -4.78 -16.03
CA ARG A 76 -23.81 -4.82 -17.08
C ARG A 76 -23.52 -5.88 -18.16
N ASP A 77 -22.97 -7.01 -17.74
CA ASP A 77 -22.94 -8.23 -18.55
C ASP A 77 -23.85 -9.28 -17.89
N VAL A 78 -25.14 -8.94 -17.77
CA VAL A 78 -26.23 -9.93 -17.68
C VAL A 78 -26.92 -9.88 -19.03
N GLU A 79 -26.46 -10.70 -19.98
CA GLU A 79 -27.25 -11.22 -21.09
C GLU A 79 -27.00 -12.72 -21.22
#